data_AF-A0A7J6T7X8-F1
#
_entry.id   AF-A0A7J6T7X8-F1
#
_cell.length_a   1.000
_cell.length_b   1.000
_cell.length_c   1.000
_cell.angle_alpha   90.00
_cell.angle_beta   90.00
_cell.angle_gamma   90.00
#
_symmetry.space_group_name_H-M   'P 1'
#
loop_
_entity.id
_entity.type
_entity.pdbx_description
1 polymer ?
#
loop_
_entity_poly.entity_id
_entity_poly.type
_entity_poly.pdbx_seq_one_letter_code
_entity_poly.pdbx_strand_id
1 'polypeptide(L)'
;ASIPCDTIDEEPTPAPCKDNRSGVYRTKTAFHIYTIAVVSFIGWFLFAIFGGCGITAIPYMLIRAFMRRPPSAIRDADYRNHREVLARAASSLQVKSEKLKREEAKLDTLREFRKKRKEASLKRDFNEFKADVHMLEDAFSHAHSALNRTRGENSSLIRVGKLALGIISMILSILWLLHVALFMLARKKGTEDPVSPMLNWLLTDFVHSDSLFIVTFLLFGLLVFYLQAATITGCITFGTKLFFIVPVHLLRSGDTPLNSLLFNASLILLSTAATVHFATVALADYTKQSVAWRMFATEVHYLDFYRLFFDNKVFLYMMIISSVIGFIMLTVNGRVKTTSLYVDRGAEKRIRELASSASGQDDEGCS
;
A
#
# COMPACT_ATOMS: atom_id res chain seq x y z
N ALA A 1 -63.72 -50.06 39.66
CA ALA A 1 -63.93 -48.60 39.83
C ALA A 1 -63.17 -47.91 38.71
N SER A 2 -63.88 -47.06 37.99
CA SER A 2 -63.56 -46.39 36.73
C SER A 2 -62.92 -45.01 36.95
N ILE A 3 -62.47 -44.41 35.83
CA ILE A 3 -62.21 -42.97 35.57
C ILE A 3 -60.74 -42.52 35.78
N PRO A 4 -60.11 -41.72 34.89
CA PRO A 4 -60.11 -41.73 33.42
C PRO A 4 -58.70 -41.46 32.80
N CYS A 5 -58.57 -41.64 31.49
CA CYS A 5 -57.49 -41.00 30.71
C CYS A 5 -58.00 -39.63 30.26
N ASP A 6 -57.41 -38.55 30.77
CA ASP A 6 -57.58 -37.20 30.22
C ASP A 6 -56.21 -36.64 29.76
N THR A 7 -56.20 -36.27 28.48
CA THR A 7 -55.42 -35.20 27.84
C THR A 7 -53.90 -35.18 28.03
N ILE A 8 -53.19 -35.80 27.09
CA ILE A 8 -51.93 -35.22 26.58
C ILE A 8 -52.18 -34.94 25.10
N ASP A 9 -52.12 -33.66 24.76
CA ASP A 9 -52.33 -33.13 23.43
C ASP A 9 -51.49 -33.89 22.38
N GLU A 10 -52.14 -34.25 21.29
CA GLU A 10 -51.52 -34.80 20.08
C GLU A 10 -50.40 -33.87 19.61
N GLU A 11 -49.15 -34.30 19.78
CA GLU A 11 -48.04 -33.75 19.04
C GLU A 11 -48.26 -34.12 17.56
N PRO A 12 -48.38 -33.15 16.62
CA PRO A 12 -48.61 -33.48 15.24
C PRO A 12 -47.35 -34.17 14.72
N THR A 13 -47.50 -35.46 14.39
CA THR A 13 -46.53 -36.22 13.59
C THR A 13 -45.98 -35.32 12.47
N PRO A 14 -44.65 -35.15 12.34
CA PRO A 14 -44.11 -34.33 11.27
C PRO A 14 -44.48 -35.00 9.95
N ALA A 15 -45.35 -34.32 9.19
CA ALA A 15 -45.72 -34.73 7.85
C ALA A 15 -44.45 -34.98 7.03
N PRO A 16 -44.39 -36.05 6.20
CA PRO A 16 -43.25 -36.27 5.33
C PRO A 16 -43.11 -35.06 4.40
N CYS A 17 -41.94 -34.40 4.46
CA CYS A 17 -41.61 -33.23 3.66
C CYS A 17 -41.81 -33.52 2.16
N LYS A 18 -42.98 -33.16 1.65
CA LYS A 18 -43.35 -33.20 0.23
C LYS A 18 -42.94 -31.88 -0.42
N ASP A 19 -41.63 -31.65 -0.56
CA ASP A 19 -41.06 -30.85 -1.66
C ASP A 19 -39.53 -30.97 -1.64
N ASN A 20 -38.96 -31.75 -2.55
CA ASN A 20 -37.51 -31.77 -2.77
C ASN A 20 -37.10 -30.59 -3.69
N ARG A 21 -37.70 -29.41 -3.48
CA ARG A 21 -37.26 -28.16 -4.08
C ARG A 21 -36.16 -27.61 -3.19
N SER A 22 -35.01 -27.32 -3.78
CA SER A 22 -33.84 -26.67 -3.17
C SER A 22 -34.26 -25.56 -2.18
N GLY A 23 -34.41 -25.92 -0.91
CA GLY A 23 -34.78 -25.00 0.15
C GLY A 23 -33.59 -24.11 0.45
N VAL A 24 -33.67 -22.84 0.06
CA VAL A 24 -32.70 -21.84 0.50
C VAL A 24 -33.04 -21.49 1.95
N TYR A 25 -32.29 -22.05 2.90
CA TYR A 25 -32.41 -21.72 4.32
C TYR A 25 -31.82 -20.33 4.56
N ARG A 26 -32.67 -19.36 4.90
CA ARG A 26 -32.24 -18.01 5.28
C ARG A 26 -32.18 -17.92 6.80
N THR A 27 -30.98 -17.75 7.34
CA THR A 27 -30.76 -17.51 8.76
C THR A 27 -30.37 -16.05 8.99
N LYS A 28 -30.76 -15.50 10.14
CA LYS A 28 -30.32 -14.15 10.53
C LYS A 28 -28.88 -14.24 11.04
N THR A 29 -27.96 -13.52 10.40
CA THR A 29 -26.57 -13.41 10.84
C THR A 29 -26.43 -12.42 11.99
N ALA A 30 -25.50 -12.67 12.91
CA ALA A 30 -25.22 -11.75 14.01
C ALA A 30 -24.61 -10.43 13.50
N PHE A 31 -24.89 -9.32 14.21
CA PHE A 31 -24.45 -7.97 13.81
C PHE A 31 -22.93 -7.85 13.61
N HIS A 32 -22.13 -8.51 14.47
CA HIS A 32 -20.66 -8.47 14.36
C HIS A 32 -20.14 -9.08 13.05
N ILE A 33 -20.78 -10.14 12.55
CA ILE A 33 -20.44 -10.78 11.27
C ILE A 33 -20.71 -9.82 10.13
N TYR A 34 -21.84 -9.11 10.18
CA TYR A 34 -22.18 -8.10 9.17
C TYR A 34 -21.16 -6.95 9.16
N THR A 35 -20.73 -6.45 10.32
CA THR A 35 -19.68 -5.43 10.40
C THR A 35 -18.35 -5.91 9.82
N ILE A 36 -17.94 -7.15 10.14
CA ILE A 36 -16.74 -7.77 9.56
C ILE A 36 -16.87 -7.90 8.03
N ALA A 37 -18.05 -8.28 7.54
CA ALA A 37 -18.34 -8.36 6.12
C ALA A 37 -18.13 -7.00 5.43
N VAL A 38 -18.73 -5.93 5.96
CA VAL A 38 -18.63 -4.58 5.37
C VAL A 38 -17.18 -4.08 5.34
N VAL A 39 -16.47 -4.22 6.46
CA VAL A 39 -15.04 -3.86 6.57
C VAL A 39 -14.20 -4.66 5.58
N SER A 40 -14.43 -5.97 5.49
CA SER A 40 -13.73 -6.86 4.57
C SER A 40 -14.02 -6.50 3.11
N PHE A 41 -15.26 -6.18 2.76
CA PHE A 41 -15.66 -5.80 1.39
C PHE A 41 -14.96 -4.53 0.92
N ILE A 42 -14.95 -3.47 1.74
CA ILE A 42 -14.21 -2.26 1.40
C ILE A 42 -12.70 -2.56 1.33
N GLY A 43 -12.21 -3.35 2.28
CA GLY A 43 -10.83 -3.83 2.30
C GLY A 43 -10.44 -4.59 1.03
N TRP A 44 -11.35 -5.36 0.42
CA TRP A 44 -11.08 -6.18 -0.76
C TRP A 44 -10.78 -5.35 -2.00
N PHE A 45 -11.42 -4.20 -2.18
CA PHE A 45 -11.05 -3.27 -3.26
C PHE A 45 -9.64 -2.73 -3.06
N LEU A 46 -9.32 -2.30 -1.83
CA LEU A 46 -7.99 -1.79 -1.50
C LEU A 46 -6.92 -2.88 -1.65
N PHE A 47 -7.18 -4.08 -1.15
CA PHE A 47 -6.29 -5.23 -1.23
C PHE A 47 -6.10 -5.71 -2.67
N ALA A 48 -7.16 -5.85 -3.47
CA ALA A 48 -7.03 -6.28 -4.86
C ALA A 48 -6.19 -5.26 -5.67
N ILE A 49 -6.40 -3.96 -5.46
CA ILE A 49 -5.68 -2.92 -6.17
C ILE A 49 -4.23 -2.79 -5.66
N PHE A 50 -4.04 -2.50 -4.38
CA PHE A 50 -2.72 -2.25 -3.80
C PHE A 50 -1.91 -3.53 -3.58
N GLY A 51 -2.54 -4.62 -3.16
CA GLY A 51 -1.89 -5.93 -3.01
C GLY A 51 -1.39 -6.46 -4.35
N GLY A 52 -2.21 -6.41 -5.41
CA GLY A 52 -1.79 -6.82 -6.75
C GLY A 52 -0.63 -5.98 -7.30
N CYS A 53 -0.73 -4.65 -7.26
CA CYS A 53 0.40 -3.77 -7.63
C CYS A 53 1.64 -4.00 -6.74
N GLY A 54 1.42 -4.28 -5.46
CA GLY A 54 2.45 -4.49 -4.45
C GLY A 54 3.28 -5.76 -4.66
N ILE A 55 2.64 -6.84 -5.08
CA ILE A 55 3.27 -8.14 -5.34
C ILE A 55 4.36 -8.00 -6.42
N THR A 56 4.17 -7.14 -7.41
CA THR A 56 5.19 -6.85 -8.44
C THR A 56 6.16 -5.76 -8.03
N ALA A 57 5.74 -4.81 -7.18
CA ALA A 57 6.56 -3.70 -6.72
C ALA A 57 7.72 -4.13 -5.81
N ILE A 58 7.49 -4.99 -4.82
CA ILE A 58 8.52 -5.40 -3.85
C ILE A 58 9.79 -5.94 -4.54
N PRO A 59 9.72 -7.04 -5.33
CA PRO A 59 10.93 -7.60 -5.94
C PRO A 59 11.59 -6.59 -6.88
N TYR A 60 10.79 -5.86 -7.65
CA TYR A 60 11.29 -4.85 -8.58
C TYR A 60 12.10 -3.75 -7.85
N MET A 61 11.57 -3.23 -6.74
CA MET A 61 12.20 -2.17 -5.97
C MET A 61 13.48 -2.66 -5.28
N LEU A 62 13.48 -3.84 -4.67
CA LEU A 62 14.64 -4.38 -3.96
C LEU A 62 15.79 -4.71 -4.91
N ILE A 63 15.51 -5.35 -6.05
CA ILE A 63 16.53 -5.69 -7.05
C ILE A 63 17.07 -4.41 -7.69
N ARG A 64 16.20 -3.45 -8.03
CA ARG A 64 16.63 -2.17 -8.61
C ARG A 64 17.45 -1.33 -7.63
N ALA A 65 17.11 -1.34 -6.34
CA ALA A 65 17.88 -0.65 -5.31
C ALA A 65 19.32 -1.17 -5.21
N PHE A 66 19.53 -2.45 -5.55
CA PHE A 66 20.88 -3.02 -5.68
C PHE A 66 21.54 -2.62 -7.01
N MET A 67 20.84 -2.75 -8.15
CA MET A 67 21.43 -2.51 -9.49
C MET A 67 21.73 -1.04 -9.79
N ARG A 68 20.81 -0.11 -9.49
CA ARG A 68 20.92 1.31 -9.88
C ARG A 68 21.59 2.18 -8.83
N ARG A 69 22.62 1.63 -8.20
CA ARG A 69 23.40 2.35 -7.20
C ARG A 69 24.23 3.43 -7.89
N PRO A 70 24.22 4.69 -7.42
CA PRO A 70 25.17 5.67 -7.89
C PRO A 70 26.60 5.23 -7.52
N PRO A 71 27.56 5.39 -8.44
CA PRO A 71 28.93 4.99 -8.20
C PRO A 71 29.59 5.89 -7.15
N SER A 72 30.33 5.23 -6.25
CA SER A 72 31.33 5.80 -5.30
C SER A 72 30.84 6.78 -4.23
N ALA A 73 31.59 6.79 -3.12
CA ALA A 73 31.39 7.72 -2.03
C ALA A 73 31.58 9.16 -2.52
N ILE A 74 30.60 10.03 -2.26
CA ILE A 74 30.79 11.47 -2.42
C ILE A 74 31.97 11.85 -1.52
N ARG A 75 33.03 12.42 -2.13
CA ARG A 75 34.18 12.92 -1.38
C ARG A 75 33.71 14.02 -0.45
N ASP A 76 34.21 14.05 0.78
CA ASP A 76 33.79 15.05 1.78
C ASP A 76 33.91 16.50 1.27
N ALA A 77 34.90 16.79 0.42
CA ALA A 77 35.06 18.09 -0.24
C ALA A 77 33.90 18.44 -1.19
N ASP A 78 33.42 17.48 -1.97
CA ASP A 78 32.33 17.70 -2.93
C ASP A 78 30.99 17.86 -2.18
N TYR A 79 30.83 17.15 -1.05
CA TYR A 79 29.67 17.34 -0.15
C TYR A 79 29.66 18.73 0.49
N ARG A 80 30.81 19.25 0.94
CA ARG A 80 30.91 20.61 1.51
C ARG A 80 30.47 21.66 0.49
N ASN A 81 30.99 21.58 -0.74
CA ASN A 81 30.59 22.48 -1.82
C ASN A 81 29.09 22.40 -2.11
N HIS A 82 28.51 21.20 -2.13
CA HIS A 82 27.08 21.02 -2.37
C HIS A 82 26.23 21.59 -1.22
N ARG A 83 26.68 21.42 0.03
CA ARG A 83 26.03 21.97 1.22
C ARG A 83 26.05 23.50 1.22
N GLU A 84 27.12 24.13 0.74
CA GLU A 84 27.20 25.59 0.60
C GLU A 84 26.18 26.12 -0.43
N VAL A 85 26.01 25.44 -1.57
CA VAL A 85 24.99 25.81 -2.56
C VAL A 85 23.59 25.72 -1.97
N LEU A 86 23.29 24.65 -1.23
CA LEU A 86 22.01 24.49 -0.53
C LEU A 86 21.80 25.56 0.55
N ALA A 87 22.85 25.92 1.28
CA ALA A 87 22.78 26.98 2.29
C ALA A 87 22.47 28.35 1.67
N ARG A 88 23.09 28.70 0.53
CA ARG A 88 22.79 29.95 -0.20
C ARG A 88 21.35 29.97 -0.72
N ALA A 89 20.87 28.85 -1.26
CA ALA A 89 19.48 28.73 -1.69
C ALA A 89 18.48 28.83 -0.52
N ALA A 90 18.84 28.33 0.67
CA ALA A 90 18.03 28.50 1.87
C ALA A 90 17.95 29.98 2.28
N SER A 91 19.07 30.71 2.24
CA SER A 91 19.11 32.15 2.55
C SER A 91 18.24 32.98 1.58
N SER A 92 18.28 32.71 0.27
CA SER A 92 17.43 33.43 -0.68
C SER A 92 15.94 33.14 -0.46
N LEU A 93 15.58 31.91 -0.08
CA LEU A 93 14.20 31.58 0.31
C LEU A 93 13.77 32.28 1.60
N GLN A 94 14.67 32.47 2.58
CA GLN A 94 14.35 33.26 3.77
C GLN A 94 14.01 34.71 3.40
N VAL A 95 14.81 35.35 2.53
CA VAL A 95 14.53 36.70 2.03
C VAL A 95 13.20 36.76 1.27
N LYS A 96 12.93 35.79 0.40
CA LYS A 96 11.63 35.66 -0.31
C LYS A 96 10.47 35.53 0.67
N SER A 97 10.64 34.78 1.76
CA SER A 97 9.61 34.61 2.80
C SER A 97 9.31 35.90 3.55
N GLU A 98 10.32 36.72 3.85
CA GLU A 98 10.13 38.02 4.49
C GLU A 98 9.40 39.01 3.58
N LYS A 99 9.75 39.01 2.29
CA LYS A 99 9.07 39.84 1.29
C LYS A 99 7.59 39.47 1.18
N LEU A 100 7.27 38.17 1.13
CA LEU A 100 5.88 37.70 1.09
C LEU A 100 5.10 38.11 2.35
N LYS A 101 5.69 37.97 3.55
CA LYS A 101 5.06 38.45 4.80
C LYS A 101 4.79 39.95 4.79
N ARG A 102 5.72 40.76 4.28
CA ARG A 102 5.53 42.21 4.14
C ARG A 102 4.45 42.56 3.13
N GLU A 103 4.33 41.81 2.04
CA GLU A 103 3.27 42.01 1.04
C GLU A 103 1.90 41.59 1.55
N GLU A 104 1.82 40.54 2.36
CA GLU A 104 0.61 40.12 3.07
C GLU A 104 0.14 41.19 4.07
N ALA A 105 1.05 41.74 4.87
CA ALA A 105 0.73 42.83 5.80
C ALA A 105 0.21 44.09 5.09
N LYS A 106 0.71 44.39 3.87
CA LYS A 106 0.22 45.51 3.06
C LYS A 106 -1.19 45.26 2.51
N LEU A 107 -1.64 44.00 2.42
CA LEU A 107 -2.92 43.63 1.82
C LEU A 107 -4.11 44.17 2.61
N ASP A 108 -3.97 44.35 3.93
CA ASP A 108 -5.01 44.90 4.80
C ASP A 108 -5.23 46.41 4.63
N THR A 109 -4.26 47.12 4.05
CA THR A 109 -4.37 48.57 3.78
C THR A 109 -5.06 48.89 2.44
N LEU A 110 -5.40 47.87 1.65
CA LEU A 110 -5.93 48.04 0.30
C LEU A 110 -7.47 47.97 0.27
N ARG A 111 -8.08 48.75 -0.63
CA ARG A 111 -9.51 48.62 -0.98
C ARG A 111 -9.85 47.21 -1.47
N GLU A 112 -11.03 46.71 -1.11
CA GLU A 112 -11.48 45.31 -1.35
C GLU A 112 -11.29 44.80 -2.79
N PHE A 113 -11.59 45.62 -3.80
CA PHE A 113 -11.46 45.20 -5.20
C PHE A 113 -10.00 44.99 -5.64
N ARG A 114 -9.07 45.79 -5.11
CA ARG A 114 -7.62 45.62 -5.31
C ARG A 114 -7.06 44.51 -4.42
N LYS A 115 -7.63 44.33 -3.22
CA LYS A 115 -7.28 43.27 -2.27
C LYS A 115 -7.45 41.89 -2.89
N LYS A 116 -8.64 41.57 -3.42
CA LYS A 116 -8.93 40.27 -4.05
C LYS A 116 -7.98 39.93 -5.22
N ARG A 117 -7.63 40.90 -6.06
CA ARG A 117 -6.72 40.68 -7.20
C ARG A 117 -5.28 40.43 -6.74
N LYS A 118 -4.79 41.17 -5.74
CA LYS A 118 -3.46 40.97 -5.15
C LYS A 118 -3.38 39.71 -4.28
N GLU A 119 -4.46 39.32 -3.63
CA GLU A 119 -4.55 38.08 -2.86
C GLU A 119 -4.36 36.86 -3.77
N ALA A 120 -4.98 36.89 -4.96
CA ALA A 120 -4.81 35.83 -5.95
C ALA A 120 -3.37 35.71 -6.47
N SER A 121 -2.66 36.83 -6.66
CA SER A 121 -1.23 36.78 -7.03
C SER A 121 -0.36 36.32 -5.86
N LEU A 122 -0.59 36.85 -4.66
CA LEU A 122 0.17 36.48 -3.46
C LEU A 122 0.02 34.98 -3.14
N LYS A 123 -1.18 34.42 -3.32
CA LYS A 123 -1.43 32.98 -3.15
C LYS A 123 -0.66 32.13 -4.18
N ARG A 124 -0.48 32.63 -5.41
CA ARG A 124 0.36 31.96 -6.42
C ARG A 124 1.83 32.00 -6.02
N ASP A 125 2.33 33.16 -5.60
CA ASP A 125 3.72 33.33 -5.18
C ASP A 125 4.04 32.52 -3.91
N PHE A 126 3.09 32.41 -2.99
CA PHE A 126 3.18 31.56 -1.80
C PHE A 126 3.19 30.08 -2.15
N ASN A 127 2.36 29.64 -3.11
CA ASN A 127 2.37 28.25 -3.58
C ASN A 127 3.68 27.90 -4.29
N GLU A 128 4.24 28.84 -5.07
CA GLU A 128 5.57 28.66 -5.68
C GLU A 128 6.65 28.58 -4.61
N PHE A 129 6.67 29.51 -3.64
CA PHE A 129 7.59 29.47 -2.51
C PHE A 129 7.51 28.14 -1.76
N LYS A 130 6.31 27.62 -1.49
CA LYS A 130 6.11 26.33 -0.86
C LYS A 130 6.71 25.18 -1.69
N ALA A 131 6.58 25.23 -3.01
CA ALA A 131 7.19 24.25 -3.90
C ALA A 131 8.73 24.34 -3.87
N ASP A 132 9.29 25.55 -3.80
CA ASP A 132 10.73 25.81 -3.73
C ASP A 132 11.34 25.26 -2.43
N VAL A 133 10.69 25.55 -1.29
CA VAL A 133 11.10 25.05 0.03
C VAL A 133 11.08 23.53 0.04
N HIS A 134 9.97 22.92 -0.38
CA HIS A 134 9.85 21.47 -0.42
C HIS A 134 10.89 20.82 -1.34
N MET A 135 11.21 21.45 -2.48
CA MET A 135 12.28 20.99 -3.37
C MET A 135 13.67 21.09 -2.72
N LEU A 136 13.93 22.16 -1.97
CA LEU A 136 15.19 22.35 -1.25
C LEU A 136 15.34 21.35 -0.10
N GLU A 137 14.28 21.11 0.67
CA GLU A 137 14.22 20.09 1.73
C GLU A 137 14.50 18.69 1.17
N ASP A 138 13.84 18.33 0.05
CA ASP A 138 14.09 17.07 -0.67
C ASP A 138 15.57 16.95 -1.06
N ALA A 139 16.18 18.02 -1.60
CA ALA A 139 17.59 18.02 -2.00
C ALA A 139 18.55 17.91 -0.79
N PHE A 140 18.25 18.59 0.31
CA PHE A 140 19.03 18.52 1.54
C PHE A 140 18.96 17.12 2.18
N SER A 141 17.76 16.56 2.30
CA SER A 141 17.54 15.20 2.81
C SER A 141 18.27 14.15 1.97
N HIS A 142 18.27 14.32 0.64
CA HIS A 142 19.04 13.47 -0.27
C HIS A 142 20.55 13.59 -0.06
N ALA A 143 21.09 14.81 0.04
CA ALA A 143 22.51 15.04 0.28
C ALA A 143 22.94 14.43 1.62
N HIS A 144 22.15 14.64 2.67
CA HIS A 144 22.40 14.10 4.00
C HIS A 144 22.36 12.55 4.03
N SER A 145 21.36 11.96 3.39
CA SER A 145 21.23 10.49 3.26
C SER A 145 22.38 9.87 2.45
N ALA A 146 22.89 10.57 1.44
CA ALA A 146 24.05 10.12 0.68
C ALA A 146 25.32 10.08 1.53
N LEU A 147 25.52 11.07 2.41
CA LEU A 147 26.64 11.12 3.35
C LEU A 147 26.54 10.05 4.45
N ASN A 148 25.36 9.84 5.03
CA ASN A 148 25.19 8.81 6.06
C ASN A 148 25.42 7.40 5.48
N ARG A 149 25.07 7.19 4.21
CA ARG A 149 25.41 5.97 3.47
C ARG A 149 26.90 5.78 3.30
N THR A 150 27.66 6.83 2.98
CA THR A 150 29.13 6.72 2.86
C THR A 150 29.81 6.47 4.20
N ARG A 151 29.27 7.02 5.31
CA ARG A 151 29.91 6.99 6.63
C ARG A 151 29.62 5.74 7.49
N GLY A 152 28.54 4.98 7.23
CA GLY A 152 28.25 3.79 8.05
C GLY A 152 27.16 2.83 7.56
N GLU A 153 26.21 3.27 6.73
CA GLU A 153 25.13 2.41 6.22
C GLU A 153 25.54 1.49 5.05
N ASN A 154 26.77 1.63 4.55
CA ASN A 154 27.33 0.83 3.45
C ASN A 154 27.94 -0.51 3.91
N SER A 155 27.53 -1.07 5.06
CA SER A 155 27.95 -2.44 5.38
C SER A 155 27.60 -3.34 4.20
N SER A 156 28.57 -4.09 3.69
CA SER A 156 28.39 -4.98 2.55
C SER A 156 27.21 -5.95 2.77
N LEU A 157 26.91 -6.24 4.05
CA LEU A 157 25.79 -7.06 4.50
C LEU A 157 24.41 -6.47 4.17
N ILE A 158 24.15 -5.18 4.42
CA ILE A 158 22.85 -4.57 4.06
C ILE A 158 22.64 -4.60 2.54
N ARG A 159 23.73 -4.48 1.78
CA ARG A 159 23.67 -4.53 0.31
C ARG A 159 23.28 -5.92 -0.20
N VAL A 160 23.97 -6.96 0.28
CA VAL A 160 23.66 -8.34 -0.08
C VAL A 160 22.28 -8.75 0.45
N GLY A 161 21.92 -8.31 1.66
CA GLY A 161 20.61 -8.57 2.25
C GLY A 161 19.44 -8.04 1.41
N LYS A 162 19.55 -6.85 0.83
CA LYS A 162 18.51 -6.31 -0.08
C LYS A 162 18.35 -7.13 -1.35
N LEU A 163 19.46 -7.64 -1.92
CA LEU A 163 19.40 -8.50 -3.09
C LEU A 163 18.78 -9.86 -2.76
N ALA A 164 19.23 -10.49 -1.67
CA ALA A 164 18.70 -11.78 -1.21
C ALA A 164 17.19 -11.68 -0.93
N LEU A 165 16.76 -10.65 -0.20
CA LEU A 165 15.34 -10.38 0.05
C LEU A 165 14.57 -10.07 -1.25
N GLY A 166 15.21 -9.43 -2.23
CA GLY A 166 14.64 -9.21 -3.57
C GLY A 166 14.38 -10.52 -4.33
N ILE A 167 15.32 -11.46 -4.28
CA ILE A 167 15.15 -12.79 -4.92
C ILE A 167 14.07 -13.60 -4.19
N ILE A 168 14.11 -13.64 -2.86
CA ILE A 168 13.09 -14.35 -2.05
C ILE A 168 11.71 -13.76 -2.32
N SER A 169 11.57 -12.44 -2.29
CA SER A 169 10.29 -11.77 -2.58
C SER A 169 9.82 -12.02 -4.01
N MET A 170 10.72 -12.14 -5.00
CA MET A 170 10.37 -12.50 -6.37
C MET A 170 9.80 -13.91 -6.47
N ILE A 171 10.41 -14.88 -5.77
CA ILE A 171 9.90 -16.25 -5.69
C ILE A 171 8.51 -16.24 -5.04
N LEU A 172 8.34 -15.55 -3.91
CA LEU A 172 7.05 -15.42 -3.23
C LEU A 172 5.98 -14.74 -4.11
N SER A 173 6.35 -13.72 -4.89
CA SER A 173 5.42 -13.08 -5.85
C SER A 173 4.91 -14.09 -6.87
N ILE A 174 5.82 -14.86 -7.48
CA ILE A 174 5.50 -15.84 -8.51
C ILE A 174 4.62 -16.95 -7.92
N LEU A 175 4.97 -17.45 -6.73
CA LEU A 175 4.19 -18.46 -6.02
C LEU A 175 2.76 -17.99 -5.75
N TRP A 176 2.57 -16.77 -5.24
CA TRP A 176 1.24 -16.22 -4.99
C TRP A 176 0.43 -16.00 -6.28
N LEU A 177 1.05 -15.45 -7.33
CA LEU A 177 0.36 -15.27 -8.61
C LEU A 177 -0.05 -16.61 -9.24
N LEU A 178 0.84 -17.62 -9.16
CA LEU A 178 0.56 -18.97 -9.64
C LEU A 178 -0.53 -19.64 -8.81
N HIS A 179 -0.52 -19.47 -7.48
CA HIS A 179 -1.56 -19.97 -6.59
C HIS A 179 -2.93 -19.40 -6.95
N VAL A 180 -3.01 -18.08 -7.15
CA VAL A 180 -4.26 -17.43 -7.56
C VAL A 180 -4.73 -17.95 -8.93
N ALA A 181 -3.82 -18.10 -9.89
CA ALA A 181 -4.15 -18.58 -11.22
C ALA A 181 -4.60 -20.05 -11.25
N LEU A 182 -3.85 -20.95 -10.61
CA LEU A 182 -4.05 -22.40 -10.72
C LEU A 182 -4.99 -22.99 -9.67
N PHE A 183 -4.97 -22.48 -8.44
CA PHE A 183 -5.81 -22.98 -7.35
C PHE A 183 -7.15 -22.24 -7.29
N MET A 184 -7.14 -20.91 -7.37
CA MET A 184 -8.36 -20.10 -7.17
C MET A 184 -9.16 -19.88 -8.46
N LEU A 185 -8.49 -19.62 -9.59
CA LEU A 185 -9.17 -19.30 -10.86
C LEU A 185 -9.42 -20.56 -11.71
N ALA A 186 -8.39 -21.35 -11.99
CA ALA A 186 -8.48 -22.51 -12.87
C ALA A 186 -9.17 -23.71 -12.21
N ARG A 187 -10.23 -24.21 -12.86
CA ARG A 187 -10.91 -25.46 -12.51
C ARG A 187 -10.56 -26.55 -13.52
N LYS A 188 -10.46 -27.80 -13.07
CA LYS A 188 -10.31 -28.93 -13.98
C LYS A 188 -11.56 -29.06 -14.85
N LYS A 189 -11.39 -29.33 -16.14
CA LYS A 189 -12.51 -29.45 -17.07
C LYS A 189 -13.40 -30.62 -16.66
N GLY A 190 -14.64 -30.33 -16.25
CA GLY A 190 -15.62 -31.33 -15.83
C GLY A 190 -15.58 -31.71 -14.34
N THR A 191 -14.86 -30.97 -13.49
CA THR A 191 -14.83 -31.20 -12.04
C THR A 191 -14.76 -29.86 -11.30
N GLU A 192 -15.31 -29.78 -10.10
CA GLU A 192 -15.19 -28.58 -9.24
C GLU A 192 -13.78 -28.44 -8.63
N ASP A 193 -12.91 -29.42 -8.83
CA ASP A 193 -11.58 -29.45 -8.26
C ASP A 193 -10.61 -28.44 -8.90
N PRO A 194 -9.71 -27.84 -8.10
CA PRO A 194 -8.65 -26.97 -8.61
C PRO A 194 -7.64 -27.77 -9.46
N VAL A 195 -6.96 -27.10 -10.39
CA VAL A 195 -5.96 -27.74 -11.26
C VAL A 195 -4.78 -28.26 -10.45
N SER A 196 -4.30 -27.49 -9.48
CA SER A 196 -3.22 -27.89 -8.57
C SER A 196 -3.39 -27.26 -7.17
N PRO A 197 -3.10 -28.01 -6.09
CA PRO A 197 -3.17 -27.51 -4.70
C PRO A 197 -2.07 -26.48 -4.35
N MET A 198 -0.98 -26.38 -5.13
CA MET A 198 0.06 -25.32 -5.02
C MET A 198 0.52 -25.05 -3.57
N LEU A 199 0.30 -23.84 -3.01
CA LEU A 199 0.76 -23.49 -1.66
C LEU A 199 0.06 -24.29 -0.57
N ASN A 200 -1.17 -24.77 -0.81
CA ASN A 200 -1.87 -25.64 0.15
C ASN A 200 -1.12 -26.95 0.31
N TRP A 201 -0.61 -27.53 -0.78
CA TRP A 201 0.17 -28.77 -0.70
C TRP A 201 1.40 -28.60 0.20
N LEU A 202 2.13 -27.49 0.04
CA LEU A 202 3.28 -27.16 0.88
C LEU A 202 2.89 -27.11 2.36
N LEU A 203 1.79 -26.43 2.72
CA LEU A 203 1.36 -26.33 4.11
C LEU A 203 0.83 -27.65 4.67
N THR A 204 0.08 -28.42 3.90
CA THR A 204 -0.50 -29.69 4.37
C THR A 204 0.57 -30.78 4.55
N ASP A 205 1.59 -30.82 3.70
CA ASP A 205 2.66 -31.81 3.79
C ASP A 205 3.46 -31.67 5.10
N PHE A 206 3.77 -30.42 5.49
CA PHE A 206 4.46 -30.13 6.76
C PHE A 206 3.58 -30.38 8.00
N VAL A 207 2.25 -30.31 7.90
CA VAL A 207 1.35 -30.61 9.03
C VAL A 207 1.29 -32.11 9.32
N HIS A 208 1.37 -32.97 8.31
CA HIS A 208 1.32 -34.43 8.50
C HIS A 208 2.57 -34.97 9.21
N SER A 209 3.66 -34.21 9.20
CA SER A 209 4.84 -34.49 10.01
C SER A 209 4.67 -33.84 11.39
N ASP A 210 4.21 -34.60 12.39
CA ASP A 210 3.87 -34.11 13.74
C ASP A 210 4.94 -33.21 14.42
N SER A 211 6.21 -33.30 13.99
CA SER A 211 7.33 -32.49 14.51
C SER A 211 7.47 -31.10 13.86
N LEU A 212 6.75 -30.80 12.76
CA LEU A 212 6.94 -29.57 11.95
C LEU A 212 5.76 -28.59 12.01
N PHE A 213 4.86 -28.75 12.98
CA PHE A 213 3.72 -27.83 13.19
C PHE A 213 4.16 -26.36 13.34
N ILE A 214 5.20 -26.08 14.13
CA ILE A 214 5.72 -24.72 14.35
C ILE A 214 6.23 -24.12 13.03
N VAL A 215 6.91 -24.92 12.22
CA VAL A 215 7.43 -24.50 10.91
C VAL A 215 6.28 -24.15 9.98
N THR A 216 5.21 -24.95 9.96
CA THR A 216 4.01 -24.66 9.17
C THR A 216 3.37 -23.34 9.60
N PHE A 217 3.21 -23.11 10.91
CA PHE A 217 2.64 -21.86 11.42
C PHE A 217 3.48 -20.64 11.01
N LEU A 218 4.81 -20.73 11.16
CA LEU A 218 5.73 -19.66 10.75
C LEU A 218 5.68 -19.42 9.23
N LEU A 219 5.57 -20.48 8.43
CA LEU A 219 5.46 -20.39 6.97
C LEU A 219 4.14 -19.76 6.55
N PHE A 220 3.02 -20.16 7.15
CA PHE A 220 1.72 -19.53 6.95
C PHE A 220 1.79 -18.03 7.30
N GLY A 221 2.35 -17.71 8.46
CA GLY A 221 2.58 -16.32 8.88
C GLY A 221 3.41 -15.54 7.86
N LEU A 222 4.53 -16.11 7.38
CA LEU A 222 5.39 -15.50 6.37
C LEU A 222 4.64 -15.19 5.08
N LEU A 223 3.82 -16.12 4.60
CA LEU A 223 3.01 -15.96 3.39
C LEU A 223 1.98 -14.83 3.53
N VAL A 224 1.29 -14.75 4.67
CA VAL A 224 0.30 -13.69 4.95
C VAL A 224 0.96 -12.33 5.18
N PHE A 225 2.04 -12.28 5.96
CA PHE A 225 2.81 -11.04 6.17
C PHE A 225 3.41 -10.52 4.86
N TYR A 226 3.81 -11.42 3.95
CA TYR A 226 4.27 -11.03 2.63
C TYR A 226 3.16 -10.33 1.83
N LEU A 227 1.92 -10.85 1.82
CA LEU A 227 0.79 -10.18 1.17
C LEU A 227 0.47 -8.82 1.80
N GLN A 228 0.58 -8.72 3.13
CA GLN A 228 0.39 -7.46 3.83
C GLN A 228 1.49 -6.46 3.45
N ALA A 229 2.75 -6.89 3.42
CA ALA A 229 3.89 -6.09 2.97
C ALA A 229 3.72 -5.64 1.52
N ALA A 230 3.19 -6.50 0.65
CA ALA A 230 2.86 -6.16 -0.73
C ALA A 230 1.82 -5.04 -0.76
N THR A 231 0.73 -5.18 -0.01
CA THR A 231 -0.33 -4.16 0.06
C THR A 231 0.18 -2.81 0.55
N ILE A 232 1.02 -2.79 1.59
CA ILE A 232 1.69 -1.58 2.09
C ILE A 232 2.58 -0.96 0.99
N THR A 233 3.41 -1.78 0.33
CA THR A 233 4.32 -1.33 -0.72
C THR A 233 3.56 -0.79 -1.93
N GLY A 234 2.43 -1.42 -2.30
CA GLY A 234 1.53 -0.96 -3.34
C GLY A 234 0.88 0.37 -3.00
N CYS A 235 0.42 0.54 -1.75
CA CYS A 235 -0.12 1.81 -1.27
C CYS A 235 0.92 2.94 -1.34
N ILE A 236 2.17 2.69 -0.91
CA ILE A 236 3.26 3.67 -0.96
C ILE A 236 3.64 4.03 -2.40
N THR A 237 3.72 3.02 -3.28
CA THR A 237 4.26 3.18 -4.64
C THR A 237 3.23 3.73 -5.63
N PHE A 238 1.97 3.33 -5.49
CA PHE A 238 0.90 3.61 -6.45
C PHE A 238 -0.24 4.47 -5.89
N GLY A 239 -0.26 4.78 -4.59
CA GLY A 239 -1.33 5.55 -3.93
C GLY A 239 -1.68 6.87 -4.62
N THR A 240 -0.70 7.59 -5.17
CA THR A 240 -0.93 8.84 -5.91
C THR A 240 -1.24 8.67 -7.39
N LYS A 241 -0.85 7.55 -8.00
CA LYS A 241 -0.92 7.35 -9.46
C LYS A 241 -2.19 6.64 -9.91
N LEU A 242 -2.81 5.87 -9.01
CA LEU A 242 -3.89 4.95 -9.36
C LEU A 242 -5.28 5.48 -8.98
N PHE A 243 -5.37 6.33 -7.95
CA PHE A 243 -6.63 6.97 -7.55
C PHE A 243 -6.76 8.33 -8.24
N PHE A 244 -7.44 8.36 -9.39
CA PHE A 244 -7.81 9.60 -10.07
C PHE A 244 -8.83 10.45 -9.28
N ILE A 245 -9.53 9.86 -8.32
CA ILE A 245 -10.67 10.49 -7.60
C ILE A 245 -10.24 11.08 -6.24
N VAL A 246 -9.30 10.45 -5.53
CA VAL A 246 -8.78 10.95 -4.24
C VAL A 246 -7.26 10.82 -4.25
N PRO A 247 -6.50 11.91 -4.40
CA PRO A 247 -5.05 11.83 -4.33
C PRO A 247 -4.63 11.44 -2.91
N VAL A 248 -4.23 10.18 -2.72
CA VAL A 248 -3.68 9.70 -1.46
C VAL A 248 -2.29 10.31 -1.30
N HIS A 249 -2.07 11.10 -0.25
CA HIS A 249 -0.75 11.67 0.05
C HIS A 249 0.29 10.56 0.25
N LEU A 250 1.47 10.69 -0.36
CA LEU A 250 2.54 9.69 -0.21
C LEU A 250 3.04 9.67 1.23
N LEU A 251 3.24 8.45 1.73
CA LEU A 251 4.04 8.21 2.92
C LEU A 251 5.52 8.53 2.60
N ARG A 252 6.06 9.52 3.30
CA ARG A 252 7.48 9.88 3.33
C ARG A 252 8.01 9.66 4.75
N SER A 253 9.15 8.99 4.87
CA SER A 253 9.82 8.83 6.17
C SER A 253 10.25 10.20 6.69
N GLY A 254 9.79 10.58 7.88
CA GLY A 254 10.16 11.85 8.54
C GLY A 254 9.26 13.05 8.22
N ASP A 255 8.70 13.11 7.01
CA ASP A 255 8.03 14.33 6.51
C ASP A 255 6.52 14.14 6.21
N THR A 256 5.91 13.03 6.64
CA THR A 256 4.48 12.81 6.43
C THR A 256 3.66 13.59 7.46
N PRO A 257 2.75 14.51 7.07
CA PRO A 257 1.88 15.18 8.02
C PRO A 257 0.96 14.16 8.72
N LEU A 258 0.71 14.35 10.01
CA LEU A 258 -0.04 13.39 10.85
C LEU A 258 -1.39 12.99 10.25
N ASN A 259 -2.11 13.94 9.66
CA ASN A 259 -3.41 13.67 9.00
C ASN A 259 -3.27 12.69 7.82
N SER A 260 -2.23 12.87 6.99
CA SER A 260 -1.92 11.97 5.88
C SER A 260 -1.47 10.60 6.37
N LEU A 261 -0.68 10.56 7.45
CA LEU A 261 -0.25 9.31 8.07
C LEU A 261 -1.46 8.51 8.55
N LEU A 262 -2.39 9.15 9.27
CA LEU A 262 -3.60 8.50 9.79
C LEU A 262 -4.50 7.99 8.67
N PHE A 263 -4.66 8.77 7.60
CA PHE A 263 -5.42 8.34 6.43
C PHE A 263 -4.80 7.09 5.77
N ASN A 264 -3.50 7.08 5.47
CA ASN A 264 -2.82 5.93 4.90
C ASN A 264 -2.83 4.72 5.84
N ALA A 265 -2.63 4.94 7.14
CA ALA A 265 -2.72 3.87 8.14
C ALA A 265 -4.12 3.25 8.17
N SER A 266 -5.18 4.07 8.06
CA SER A 266 -6.56 3.58 8.00
C SER A 266 -6.82 2.76 6.75
N LEU A 267 -6.30 3.16 5.58
CA LEU A 267 -6.38 2.38 4.35
C LEU A 267 -5.68 1.02 4.48
N ILE A 268 -4.48 1.01 5.08
CA ILE A 268 -3.72 -0.21 5.32
C ILE A 268 -4.48 -1.13 6.29
N LEU A 269 -4.98 -0.61 7.41
CA LEU A 269 -5.74 -1.37 8.40
C LEU A 269 -7.03 -1.96 7.80
N LEU A 270 -7.73 -1.19 6.96
CA LEU A 270 -8.92 -1.65 6.27
C LEU A 270 -8.61 -2.78 5.28
N SER A 271 -7.48 -2.68 4.57
CA SER A 271 -7.01 -3.74 3.67
C SER A 271 -6.59 -5.02 4.41
N THR A 272 -6.09 -4.93 5.65
CA THR A 272 -5.67 -6.10 6.44
C THR A 272 -6.81 -7.11 6.64
N ALA A 273 -8.04 -6.64 6.85
CA ALA A 273 -9.20 -7.52 6.98
C ALA A 273 -9.45 -8.35 5.71
N ALA A 274 -9.22 -7.76 4.54
CA ALA A 274 -9.30 -8.47 3.27
C ALA A 274 -8.08 -9.36 3.01
N THR A 275 -6.87 -8.97 3.43
CA THR A 275 -5.69 -9.83 3.37
C THR A 275 -5.92 -11.13 4.14
N VAL A 276 -6.48 -11.05 5.35
CA VAL A 276 -6.81 -12.23 6.18
C VAL A 276 -7.92 -13.05 5.53
N HIS A 277 -8.97 -12.41 5.02
CA HIS A 277 -10.05 -13.10 4.29
C HIS A 277 -9.47 -13.87 3.08
N PHE A 278 -8.71 -13.19 2.22
CA PHE A 278 -8.08 -13.80 1.06
C PHE A 278 -7.17 -14.96 1.46
N ALA A 279 -6.29 -14.78 2.45
CA ALA A 279 -5.41 -15.85 2.91
C ALA A 279 -6.19 -17.07 3.44
N THR A 280 -7.27 -16.84 4.18
CA THR A 280 -8.15 -17.89 4.69
C THR A 280 -8.78 -18.69 3.54
N VAL A 281 -9.32 -18.00 2.53
CA VAL A 281 -9.99 -18.69 1.41
C VAL A 281 -8.97 -19.30 0.44
N ALA A 282 -7.85 -18.64 0.20
CA ALA A 282 -6.80 -19.12 -0.71
C ALA A 282 -6.05 -20.32 -0.12
N LEU A 283 -5.84 -20.36 1.19
CA LEU A 283 -5.19 -21.46 1.89
C LEU A 283 -6.23 -22.32 2.64
N ALA A 284 -7.30 -22.65 1.92
CA ALA A 284 -8.46 -23.36 2.45
C ALA A 284 -8.12 -24.69 3.10
N ASP A 285 -7.19 -25.46 2.53
CA ASP A 285 -6.89 -26.82 3.02
C ASP A 285 -6.19 -26.78 4.39
N TYR A 286 -5.36 -25.76 4.62
CA TYR A 286 -4.72 -25.53 5.92
C TYR A 286 -5.67 -24.86 6.93
N THR A 287 -6.44 -23.87 6.49
CA THR A 287 -7.29 -23.06 7.39
C THR A 287 -8.68 -23.68 7.64
N LYS A 288 -9.01 -24.77 6.95
CA LYS A 288 -10.26 -25.52 7.15
C LYS A 288 -10.44 -25.81 8.63
N GLN A 289 -11.68 -25.72 9.11
CA GLN A 289 -12.06 -25.90 10.53
C GLN A 289 -11.61 -24.78 11.49
N SER A 290 -10.82 -23.79 11.06
CA SER A 290 -10.57 -22.60 11.87
C SER A 290 -11.82 -21.71 12.00
N VAL A 291 -11.85 -20.88 13.05
CA VAL A 291 -12.89 -19.86 13.23
C VAL A 291 -12.85 -18.86 12.08
N ALA A 292 -11.66 -18.50 11.60
CA ALA A 292 -11.48 -17.60 10.46
C ALA A 292 -12.15 -18.17 9.20
N TRP A 293 -11.97 -19.47 8.92
CA TRP A 293 -12.63 -20.14 7.79
C TRP A 293 -14.14 -20.07 7.92
N ARG A 294 -14.69 -20.39 9.09
CA ARG A 294 -16.14 -20.30 9.32
C ARG A 294 -16.66 -18.88 9.11
N MET A 295 -15.96 -17.87 9.64
CA MET A 295 -16.38 -16.48 9.47
C MET A 295 -16.33 -16.03 8.00
N PHE A 296 -15.20 -16.21 7.32
CA PHE A 296 -15.00 -15.64 5.99
C PHE A 296 -15.56 -16.51 4.85
N ALA A 297 -15.27 -17.80 4.87
CA ALA A 297 -15.62 -18.71 3.77
C ALA A 297 -17.06 -19.23 3.85
N THR A 298 -17.71 -19.17 5.02
CA THR A 298 -19.13 -19.54 5.15
C THR A 298 -20.02 -18.34 5.44
N GLU A 299 -19.88 -17.67 6.59
CA GLU A 299 -20.84 -16.64 6.98
C GLU A 299 -20.80 -15.41 6.07
N VAL A 300 -19.61 -14.85 5.80
CA VAL A 300 -19.47 -13.67 4.94
C VAL A 300 -19.75 -13.97 3.47
N HIS A 301 -19.26 -15.12 2.98
CA HIS A 301 -19.41 -15.51 1.58
C HIS A 301 -20.87 -15.67 1.15
N TYR A 302 -21.71 -16.27 1.99
CA TYR A 302 -23.11 -16.58 1.67
C TYR A 302 -24.10 -15.46 1.98
N LEU A 303 -23.66 -14.26 2.39
CA LEU A 303 -24.53 -13.08 2.44
C LEU A 303 -24.98 -12.69 1.03
N ASP A 304 -26.29 -12.48 0.83
CA ASP A 304 -26.93 -12.27 -0.49
C ASP A 304 -26.17 -11.30 -1.42
N PHE A 305 -25.77 -10.13 -0.90
CA PHE A 305 -25.02 -9.13 -1.67
C PHE A 305 -23.58 -9.55 -1.99
N TYR A 306 -22.92 -10.22 -1.05
CA TYR A 306 -21.49 -10.57 -1.12
C TYR A 306 -21.26 -11.71 -2.08
N ARG A 307 -22.18 -12.67 -2.08
CA ARG A 307 -22.19 -13.84 -2.96
C ARG A 307 -22.01 -13.46 -4.43
N LEU A 308 -22.65 -12.38 -4.89
CA LEU A 308 -22.52 -11.87 -6.26
C LEU A 308 -21.06 -11.58 -6.66
N PHE A 309 -20.25 -11.05 -5.75
CA PHE A 309 -18.85 -10.68 -6.05
C PHE A 309 -17.91 -11.87 -5.93
N PHE A 310 -18.12 -12.74 -4.93
CA PHE A 310 -17.25 -13.88 -4.67
C PHE A 310 -17.51 -15.05 -5.61
N ASP A 311 -18.76 -15.36 -5.96
CA ASP A 311 -19.09 -16.42 -6.94
C ASP A 311 -18.52 -16.07 -8.32
N ASN A 312 -18.59 -14.78 -8.69
CA ASN A 312 -18.02 -14.27 -9.94
C ASN A 312 -16.50 -13.98 -9.86
N LYS A 313 -15.85 -14.26 -8.73
CA LYS A 313 -14.40 -14.09 -8.52
C LYS A 313 -13.88 -12.69 -8.87
N VAL A 314 -14.71 -11.66 -8.74
CA VAL A 314 -14.44 -10.28 -9.22
C VAL A 314 -13.14 -9.74 -8.61
N PHE A 315 -12.94 -9.93 -7.32
CA PHE A 315 -11.75 -9.45 -6.60
C PHE A 315 -10.46 -10.12 -7.05
N LEU A 316 -10.51 -11.40 -7.44
CA LEU A 316 -9.33 -12.12 -7.93
C LEU A 316 -8.91 -11.62 -9.31
N TYR A 317 -9.87 -11.39 -10.21
CA TYR A 317 -9.59 -10.77 -11.51
C TYR A 317 -9.02 -9.37 -11.35
N MET A 318 -9.59 -8.54 -10.47
CA MET A 318 -9.06 -7.21 -10.18
C MET A 318 -7.61 -7.26 -9.68
N MET A 319 -7.27 -8.23 -8.84
CA MET A 319 -5.91 -8.40 -8.30
C MET A 319 -4.89 -8.82 -9.37
N ILE A 320 -5.26 -9.71 -10.30
CA ILE A 320 -4.38 -10.09 -11.41
C ILE A 320 -4.19 -8.91 -12.36
N ILE A 321 -5.26 -8.20 -12.71
CA ILE A 321 -5.20 -7.03 -13.58
C ILE A 321 -4.32 -5.93 -12.96
N SER A 322 -4.51 -5.62 -11.68
CA SER A 322 -3.68 -4.62 -10.98
C SER A 322 -2.22 -5.03 -10.90
N SER A 323 -1.91 -6.33 -10.71
CA SER A 323 -0.54 -6.84 -10.76
C SER A 323 0.11 -6.64 -12.13
N VAL A 324 -0.62 -6.90 -13.22
CA VAL A 324 -0.13 -6.68 -14.60
C VAL A 324 0.08 -5.19 -14.86
N ILE A 325 -0.89 -4.34 -14.49
CA ILE A 325 -0.77 -2.88 -14.63
C ILE A 325 0.43 -2.37 -13.82
N GLY A 326 0.58 -2.83 -12.57
CA GLY A 326 1.71 -2.49 -11.70
C GLY A 326 3.04 -2.84 -12.36
N PHE A 327 3.17 -4.05 -12.89
CA PHE A 327 4.38 -4.48 -13.61
C PHE A 327 4.68 -3.59 -14.83
N ILE A 328 3.69 -3.32 -15.68
CA ILE A 328 3.84 -2.45 -16.86
C ILE A 328 4.24 -1.03 -16.43
N MET A 329 3.58 -0.48 -15.41
CA MET A 329 3.90 0.86 -14.91
C MET A 329 5.33 0.94 -14.36
N LEU A 330 5.84 -0.11 -13.70
CA LEU A 330 7.21 -0.15 -13.19
C LEU A 330 8.23 -0.23 -14.33
N THR A 331 7.99 -1.08 -15.33
CA THR A 331 8.90 -1.26 -16.47
C THR A 331 8.93 -0.02 -17.36
N VAL A 332 7.77 0.50 -17.76
CA VAL A 332 7.62 1.68 -18.63
C VAL A 332 8.13 2.93 -17.91
N ASN A 333 7.69 3.18 -16.68
CA ASN A 333 8.09 4.43 -16.05
C ASN A 333 9.54 4.46 -15.66
N GLY A 334 10.26 3.31 -15.58
CA GLY A 334 11.72 3.24 -15.52
C GLY A 334 12.40 4.12 -14.44
N ARG A 335 11.63 4.77 -13.60
CA ARG A 335 11.92 5.97 -12.79
C ARG A 335 10.76 6.12 -11.81
N VAL A 336 10.22 5.01 -11.30
CA VAL A 336 9.52 5.10 -10.03
C VAL A 336 10.54 5.73 -9.09
N LYS A 337 10.21 6.93 -8.61
CA LYS A 337 11.01 7.72 -7.66
C LYS A 337 10.96 6.98 -6.31
N THR A 338 11.36 5.72 -6.28
CA THR A 338 11.90 5.11 -5.06
C THR A 338 13.12 5.92 -4.73
N THR A 339 12.96 6.86 -3.79
CA THR A 339 14.07 7.58 -3.17
C THR A 339 15.11 7.92 -4.23
N SER A 340 14.71 8.69 -5.25
CA SER A 340 15.61 8.94 -6.38
C SER A 340 16.85 9.63 -5.82
N LEU A 341 17.95 8.89 -5.76
CA LEU A 341 19.28 9.36 -5.35
C LEU A 341 19.83 10.47 -6.26
N TYR A 342 19.04 10.93 -7.22
CA TYR A 342 19.30 12.06 -8.07
C TYR A 342 18.20 13.08 -7.81
N VAL A 343 18.61 14.23 -7.30
CA VAL A 343 17.84 15.47 -7.45
C VAL A 343 17.52 15.58 -8.95
N ASP A 344 16.25 15.78 -9.28
CA ASP A 344 15.84 15.98 -10.66
C ASP A 344 16.75 17.06 -11.28
N ARG A 345 17.27 16.87 -12.50
CA ARG A 345 18.14 17.87 -13.13
C ARG A 345 17.45 19.23 -13.21
N GLY A 346 16.13 19.26 -13.32
CA GLY A 346 15.34 20.49 -13.22
C GLY A 346 15.41 21.14 -11.83
N ALA A 347 15.29 20.34 -10.77
CA ALA A 347 15.42 20.82 -9.40
C ALA A 347 16.84 21.30 -9.07
N GLU A 348 17.87 20.61 -9.55
CA GLU A 348 19.26 21.03 -9.33
C GLU A 348 19.56 22.37 -10.02
N LYS A 349 19.04 22.58 -11.25
CA LYS A 349 19.13 23.87 -11.94
C LYS A 349 18.45 24.97 -11.13
N ARG A 350 17.23 24.73 -10.65
CA ARG A 350 16.45 25.74 -9.91
C ARG A 350 17.07 26.07 -8.54
N ILE A 351 17.68 25.09 -7.86
CA ILE A 351 18.48 25.33 -6.65
C ILE A 351 19.69 26.22 -6.95
N ARG A 352 20.39 25.98 -8.07
CA ARG A 352 21.52 26.83 -8.47
C ARG A 352 21.07 28.25 -8.83
N GLU A 353 19.93 28.41 -9.50
CA GLU A 353 19.32 29.72 -9.78
C GLU A 353 19.01 30.48 -8.49
N LEU A 354 18.37 29.82 -7.52
CA LEU A 354 18.09 30.39 -6.19
C LEU A 354 19.38 30.76 -5.44
N ALA A 355 20.42 29.93 -5.54
CA ALA A 355 21.72 30.22 -4.93
C ALA A 355 22.42 31.42 -5.59
N SER A 356 22.31 31.58 -6.92
CA SER A 356 22.87 32.74 -7.63
C SER A 356 22.11 34.04 -7.37
N SER A 357 20.80 33.98 -7.14
CA SER A 357 20.02 35.17 -6.77
C SER A 357 20.41 35.73 -5.39
N ALA A 358 20.92 34.88 -4.49
CA ALA A 358 21.44 35.32 -3.20
C ALA A 358 22.71 36.17 -3.36
N SER A 359 23.66 35.74 -4.19
CA SER A 359 24.93 36.45 -4.39
C SER A 359 24.77 37.82 -5.04
N GLY A 360 23.72 38.05 -5.84
CA GLY A 360 23.45 39.36 -6.44
C GLY A 360 22.82 40.38 -5.50
N GLN A 361 22.25 39.94 -4.36
CA GLN A 361 21.65 40.84 -3.37
C GLN A 361 22.65 41.36 -2.34
N ASP A 362 23.77 40.64 -2.13
CA ASP A 362 24.84 41.09 -1.23
C ASP A 362 25.60 42.32 -1.79
N ASP A 363 25.63 42.49 -3.12
CA ASP A 363 26.29 43.63 -3.78
C ASP A 363 25.44 44.92 -3.80
N GLU A 364 24.10 44.82 -3.75
CA GLU A 364 23.21 45.99 -3.72
C GLU A 364 22.98 46.56 -2.30
N GLY A 365 23.38 45.84 -1.25
CA GLY A 365 23.25 46.28 0.15
C GLY A 365 24.38 47.18 0.66
N CYS A 366 25.39 47.44 -0.17
CA CYS A 366 26.60 48.20 0.18
C CYS A 366 26.82 49.47 -0.67
N SER A 367 25.77 50.01 -1.30
CA SER A 367 25.80 51.29 -2.01
C SER A 367 24.94 52.36 -1.34
#